data_AF-A0A261KX22-F1
#
_entry.id   AF-A0A261KX22-F1
#
_cell.length_a   1.000
_cell.length_b   1.000
_cell.length_c   1.000
_cell.angle_alpha   90.00
_cell.angle_beta   90.00
_cell.angle_gamma   90.00
#
_symmetry.space_group_name_H-M   'P 1'
#
loop_
_entity.id
_entity.type
_entity.pdbx_description
1 polymer ?
#
loop_
_entity_poly.entity_id
_entity_poly.type
_entity_poly.pdbx_seq_one_letter_code
_entity_poly.pdbx_strand_id
1 'polypeptide(L)'
;MLLSKPAIFASLTICLLISASGCANNSASKELQQIFAADPQLKNNPPFNQLTETSTQNNQEPEKPVQLPTNFPSEISPTSDSELLEKSEPSATSTLPPTLQPEIQPLPNLTGSPEELPTPAVAALSTPTPFPTDGMPPPPTPTPSESPVLKKVLRDVPTGLRPYIVDLAKLGVFQQEQTNNQDNPDATNTLVKPQNLVSRRVYARWLVSANNEMFANNPAKHVRLARANEKPIFEDVPKTDPDFSIIQGLAESGLIPSPLSGDINVVKFRPDDFLTREDLILWKVPLDFRKPLPEATIEKVKAAWDFQDTSKIDPAALRAVLADAENEFSNIRRVFGYTRLFRPDKTVSRAEAAAILWYFGDQNDGISAQMALQAKGES
;
A
#
# COMPACT_ATOMS: atom_id res chain seq x y z
N MET A 1 32.12 20.45 -49.63
CA MET A 1 33.53 20.10 -49.87
C MET A 1 34.40 21.30 -49.49
N LEU A 2 35.37 21.06 -48.58
CA LEU A 2 36.66 21.76 -48.38
C LEU A 2 36.63 23.26 -47.97
N LEU A 3 36.92 23.60 -46.71
CA LEU A 3 38.22 23.69 -46.01
C LEU A 3 38.92 25.05 -46.16
N SER A 4 39.15 25.75 -45.03
CA SER A 4 40.50 26.12 -44.52
C SER A 4 40.46 27.17 -43.38
N LYS A 5 41.17 26.87 -42.27
CA LYS A 5 41.57 27.79 -41.16
C LYS A 5 43.06 28.13 -41.34
N PRO A 6 43.64 29.21 -40.73
CA PRO A 6 44.36 29.07 -39.44
C PRO A 6 44.39 30.36 -38.56
N ALA A 7 44.30 30.29 -37.22
CA ALA A 7 45.36 30.25 -36.19
C ALA A 7 46.12 31.58 -35.90
N ILE A 8 45.97 32.12 -34.68
CA ILE A 8 47.07 32.71 -33.89
C ILE A 8 46.90 32.25 -32.43
N PHE A 9 47.78 31.34 -32.02
CA PHE A 9 48.09 30.98 -30.64
C PHE A 9 49.48 31.59 -30.32
N ALA A 10 49.60 32.31 -29.22
CA ALA A 10 50.84 32.55 -28.47
C ALA A 10 50.42 33.01 -27.05
N SER A 11 50.59 32.16 -26.03
CA SER A 11 51.76 32.14 -25.11
C SER A 11 51.63 33.25 -24.05
N LEU A 12 51.66 33.00 -22.74
CA LEU A 12 52.69 32.25 -22.03
C LEU A 12 52.22 31.90 -20.61
N THR A 13 52.32 30.61 -20.30
CA THR A 13 52.34 30.01 -18.97
C THR A 13 53.53 30.52 -18.18
N ILE A 14 53.32 31.20 -17.04
CA ILE A 14 54.24 31.24 -15.89
C ILE A 14 53.39 31.61 -14.66
N CYS A 15 53.41 30.71 -13.68
CA CYS A 15 53.14 30.85 -12.24
C CYS A 15 52.35 29.63 -11.73
N LEU A 16 52.97 28.46 -11.87
CA LEU A 16 52.79 27.37 -10.91
C LEU A 16 54.02 27.37 -10.01
N LEU A 17 53.77 27.32 -8.70
CA LEU A 17 54.66 27.06 -7.55
C LEU A 17 54.96 28.27 -6.64
N ILE A 18 54.83 28.01 -5.32
CA ILE A 18 54.90 28.87 -4.13
C ILE A 18 53.49 29.45 -3.77
N SER A 19 52.70 28.98 -2.79
CA SER A 19 52.99 28.36 -1.50
C SER A 19 51.79 27.52 -1.01
N ALA A 20 52.09 26.35 -0.45
CA ALA A 20 51.19 25.57 0.38
C ALA A 20 51.06 26.17 1.80
N SER A 21 49.99 25.76 2.49
CA SER A 21 49.71 25.88 3.94
C SER A 21 48.84 27.06 4.36
N GLY A 22 47.57 26.78 4.66
CA GLY A 22 46.77 27.69 5.48
C GLY A 22 45.26 27.61 5.29
N CYS A 23 44.63 26.47 5.62
CA CYS A 23 43.20 26.40 6.02
C CYS A 23 42.96 25.08 6.78
N ALA A 24 43.66 24.88 7.89
CA ALA A 24 43.41 23.77 8.82
C ALA A 24 43.56 24.26 10.27
N ASN A 25 42.86 25.33 10.63
CA ASN A 25 42.68 25.74 12.03
C ASN A 25 41.48 26.69 12.16
N ASN A 26 40.28 26.16 11.93
CA ASN A 26 39.04 26.86 12.24
C ASN A 26 38.50 26.32 13.57
N SER A 27 38.02 27.19 14.47
CA SER A 27 37.50 26.85 15.80
C SER A 27 36.37 25.79 15.76
N ALA A 28 35.63 25.70 14.65
CA ALA A 28 34.59 24.70 14.45
C ALA A 28 35.10 23.24 14.43
N SER A 29 36.37 22.98 14.03
CA SER A 29 36.92 21.62 14.07
C SER A 29 37.34 21.18 15.47
N LYS A 30 37.64 22.12 16.38
CA LYS A 30 37.99 21.82 17.77
C LYS A 30 36.78 21.40 18.60
N GLU A 31 35.60 21.96 18.36
CA GLU A 31 34.37 21.51 19.03
C GLU A 31 33.92 20.13 18.56
N LEU A 32 34.03 19.82 17.26
CA LEU A 32 33.72 18.48 16.76
C LEU A 32 34.69 17.42 17.30
N GLN A 33 35.98 17.73 17.46
CA GLN A 33 36.92 16.83 18.12
C GLN A 33 36.57 16.55 19.58
N GLN A 34 35.94 17.50 20.27
CA GLN A 34 35.54 17.34 21.67
C GLN A 34 34.25 16.53 21.82
N ILE A 35 33.35 16.60 20.84
CA ILE A 35 32.11 15.80 20.78
C ILE A 35 32.39 14.33 20.44
N PHE A 36 33.43 14.06 19.64
CA PHE A 36 33.86 12.70 19.29
C PHE A 36 35.02 12.17 20.14
N ALA A 37 35.47 12.91 21.15
CA ALA A 37 36.46 12.42 22.09
C ALA A 37 35.88 11.22 22.85
N ALA A 38 36.65 10.14 22.96
CA ALA A 38 36.25 8.97 23.73
C ALA A 38 35.93 9.37 25.18
N ASP A 39 34.81 8.85 25.71
CA ASP A 39 34.38 9.12 27.07
C ASP A 39 35.51 8.79 28.07
N PRO A 40 36.02 9.77 28.85
CA PRO A 40 37.10 9.56 29.78
C PRO A 40 36.78 8.54 30.90
N GLN A 41 35.50 8.20 31.11
CA GLN A 41 35.07 7.17 32.06
C GLN A 41 35.37 5.73 31.57
N LEU A 42 35.71 5.52 30.29
CA LEU A 42 35.97 4.18 29.73
C LEU A 42 37.43 3.72 29.84
N LYS A 43 38.32 4.52 30.44
CA LYS A 43 39.77 4.21 30.53
C LYS A 43 40.12 3.02 31.44
N ASN A 44 39.20 2.57 32.28
CA ASN A 44 39.46 1.52 33.26
C ASN A 44 38.65 0.24 33.03
N ASN A 45 38.23 -0.05 31.79
CA ASN A 45 37.61 -1.34 31.49
C ASN A 45 38.67 -2.31 30.95
N PRO A 46 38.92 -3.46 31.61
CA PRO A 46 39.84 -4.46 31.08
C PRO A 46 39.26 -5.08 29.79
N PRO A 47 40.12 -5.61 28.90
CA PRO A 47 39.66 -6.26 27.67
C PRO A 47 38.82 -7.51 27.97
N PHE A 48 37.77 -7.72 27.17
CA PHE A 48 36.69 -8.71 27.32
C PHE A 48 37.13 -10.20 27.42
N ASN A 49 38.43 -10.51 27.33
CA ASN A 49 38.94 -11.88 27.39
C ASN A 49 39.65 -12.26 28.70
N GLN A 50 39.51 -11.49 29.77
CA GLN A 50 39.98 -11.87 31.11
C GLN A 50 38.90 -11.67 32.17
N LEU A 51 37.97 -12.63 32.24
CA LEU A 51 37.20 -12.91 33.45
C LEU A 51 37.44 -14.36 33.82
N THR A 52 38.48 -14.57 34.63
CA THR A 52 38.63 -15.78 35.44
C THR A 52 37.79 -15.56 36.70
N GLU A 53 36.89 -16.51 36.97
CA GLU A 53 36.13 -16.56 38.20
C GLU A 53 37.06 -16.63 39.42
N THR A 54 36.90 -15.72 40.38
CA THR A 54 37.29 -16.01 41.77
C THR A 54 36.46 -15.15 42.71
N SER A 55 35.66 -15.84 43.53
CA SER A 55 34.80 -15.29 44.57
C SER A 55 35.53 -15.22 45.91
N THR A 56 35.20 -14.24 46.75
CA THR A 56 35.46 -14.30 48.20
C THR A 56 34.33 -13.61 49.00
N GLN A 57 33.46 -14.46 49.60
CA GLN A 57 32.91 -14.48 50.98
C GLN A 57 32.69 -13.16 51.78
N ASN A 58 31.67 -12.96 52.62
CA ASN A 58 30.47 -13.70 53.06
C ASN A 58 29.68 -12.80 54.05
N ASN A 59 28.35 -12.88 54.09
CA ASN A 59 27.57 -13.10 55.33
C ASN A 59 26.10 -13.41 54.97
N GLN A 60 25.64 -14.59 55.37
CA GLN A 60 24.34 -15.22 55.09
C GLN A 60 23.43 -15.22 56.34
N GLU A 61 22.11 -15.32 56.12
CA GLU A 61 21.23 -16.32 56.75
C GLU A 61 20.02 -16.64 55.82
N PRO A 62 19.31 -17.78 55.96
CA PRO A 62 19.12 -18.73 54.87
C PRO A 62 17.65 -18.92 54.46
N GLU A 63 17.36 -19.35 53.22
CA GLU A 63 16.38 -20.43 52.94
C GLU A 63 16.19 -20.74 51.42
N LYS A 64 16.38 -22.04 51.12
CA LYS A 64 15.72 -22.92 50.14
C LYS A 64 15.92 -22.73 48.60
N PRO A 65 16.45 -23.74 47.89
CA PRO A 65 16.48 -23.75 46.43
C PRO A 65 15.06 -24.03 45.87
N VAL A 66 14.62 -23.16 44.96
CA VAL A 66 13.35 -23.29 44.22
C VAL A 66 13.39 -24.55 43.38
N GLN A 67 12.55 -25.53 43.73
CA GLN A 67 12.29 -26.71 42.91
C GLN A 67 11.31 -26.38 41.79
N LEU A 68 11.51 -27.04 40.64
CA LEU A 68 10.56 -27.06 39.52
C LEU A 68 9.17 -27.52 40.03
N PRO A 69 8.04 -26.94 39.57
CA PRO A 69 6.71 -27.33 40.04
C PRO A 69 6.50 -28.85 39.89
N THR A 70 5.93 -29.48 40.91
CA THR A 70 5.65 -30.93 40.99
C THR A 70 4.67 -31.46 39.93
N ASN A 71 4.19 -30.59 39.03
CA ASN A 71 3.27 -30.93 37.95
C ASN A 71 3.94 -30.89 36.57
N PHE A 72 5.27 -30.91 36.51
CA PHE A 72 6.02 -31.10 35.28
C PHE A 72 6.10 -32.61 34.97
N PRO A 73 5.49 -33.09 33.87
CA PRO A 73 5.55 -34.50 33.54
C PRO A 73 7.00 -34.90 33.24
N SER A 74 7.50 -35.91 33.95
CA SER A 74 8.85 -36.46 33.76
C SER A 74 8.94 -37.45 32.58
N GLU A 75 7.83 -37.72 31.91
CA GLU A 75 7.72 -38.64 30.79
C GLU A 75 6.85 -38.04 29.68
N ILE A 76 7.35 -38.09 28.45
CA ILE A 76 6.54 -37.96 27.24
C ILE A 76 6.04 -39.37 26.96
N SER A 77 4.74 -39.63 27.09
CA SER A 77 4.17 -40.93 26.74
C SER A 77 4.50 -41.23 25.26
N PRO A 78 5.07 -42.40 24.91
CA PRO A 78 5.12 -42.79 23.51
C PRO A 78 3.67 -43.03 23.09
N THR A 79 3.15 -42.18 22.21
CA THR A 79 1.95 -42.51 21.45
C THR A 79 2.24 -43.81 20.71
N SER A 80 1.55 -44.89 21.09
CA SER A 80 1.30 -46.01 20.19
C SER A 80 0.62 -45.45 18.94
N ASP A 81 1.03 -45.97 17.77
CA ASP A 81 0.55 -45.64 16.42
C ASP A 81 1.34 -44.59 15.62
N SER A 82 2.68 -44.69 15.66
CA SER A 82 3.49 -44.35 14.49
C SER A 82 3.90 -45.63 13.78
N GLU A 83 2.97 -46.21 13.00
CA GLU A 83 3.32 -47.25 12.03
C GLU A 83 3.98 -46.56 10.82
N LEU A 84 5.28 -46.75 10.67
CA LEU A 84 6.01 -46.44 9.44
C LEU A 84 5.52 -47.41 8.36
N LEU A 85 4.65 -46.92 7.47
CA LEU A 85 4.34 -47.61 6.22
C LEU A 85 5.55 -47.50 5.28
N GLU A 86 6.47 -48.45 5.43
CA GLU A 86 7.46 -48.79 4.42
C GLU A 86 6.75 -49.59 3.31
N LYS A 87 6.44 -48.94 2.18
CA LYS A 87 5.96 -49.62 0.98
C LYS A 87 6.97 -49.51 -0.14
N SER A 88 7.79 -50.56 -0.22
CA SER A 88 8.58 -50.93 -1.38
C SER A 88 7.68 -51.59 -2.45
N GLU A 89 7.92 -51.19 -3.70
CA GLU A 89 7.47 -51.70 -5.01
C GLU A 89 7.37 -53.26 -5.12
N PRO A 90 6.56 -53.85 -6.04
CA PRO A 90 6.67 -53.62 -7.49
C PRO A 90 5.39 -53.66 -8.36
N SER A 91 5.57 -53.14 -9.56
CA SER A 91 4.70 -53.15 -10.74
C SER A 91 4.26 -54.55 -11.20
N ALA A 92 2.97 -54.69 -11.53
CA ALA A 92 2.50 -55.54 -12.63
C ALA A 92 1.08 -55.14 -13.12
N THR A 93 1.04 -54.55 -14.33
CA THR A 93 0.17 -54.85 -15.48
C THR A 93 -1.31 -55.24 -15.27
N SER A 94 -2.24 -54.40 -15.78
CA SER A 94 -3.32 -54.84 -16.68
C SER A 94 -4.02 -53.67 -17.40
N THR A 95 -3.74 -53.56 -18.70
CA THR A 95 -4.62 -53.27 -19.86
C THR A 95 -5.85 -52.36 -19.74
N LEU A 96 -5.92 -51.34 -20.62
CA LEU A 96 -7.05 -50.92 -21.49
C LEU A 96 -6.54 -49.85 -22.53
N PRO A 97 -7.28 -49.52 -23.62
CA PRO A 97 -6.83 -49.54 -25.03
C PRO A 97 -6.24 -48.21 -25.58
N PRO A 98 -5.70 -48.17 -26.83
CA PRO A 98 -4.91 -47.04 -27.30
C PRO A 98 -5.78 -45.94 -27.93
N THR A 99 -5.45 -44.68 -27.67
CA THR A 99 -5.93 -43.54 -28.48
C THR A 99 -4.81 -42.51 -28.64
N LEU A 100 -4.13 -42.63 -29.79
CA LEU A 100 -3.46 -41.65 -30.64
C LEU A 100 -2.85 -40.38 -30.00
N GLN A 101 -1.52 -40.30 -30.08
CA GLN A 101 -0.71 -39.08 -29.96
C GLN A 101 -1.05 -38.07 -31.07
N PRO A 102 -0.95 -36.75 -30.82
CA PRO A 102 -0.82 -35.78 -31.90
C PRO A 102 0.63 -35.75 -32.41
N GLU A 103 0.76 -36.15 -33.67
CA GLU A 103 1.95 -36.02 -34.50
C GLU A 103 2.22 -34.54 -34.81
N ILE A 104 3.48 -34.15 -34.68
CA ILE A 104 4.00 -32.83 -35.07
C ILE A 104 3.94 -32.75 -36.59
N GLN A 105 3.11 -31.85 -37.15
CA GLN A 105 3.11 -31.54 -38.58
C GLN A 105 3.77 -30.19 -38.87
N PRO A 106 4.54 -30.06 -39.97
CA PRO A 106 5.21 -28.82 -40.35
C PRO A 106 4.28 -27.83 -41.08
N LEU A 107 4.68 -26.56 -40.97
CA LEU A 107 4.12 -25.36 -41.58
C LEU A 107 3.95 -25.46 -43.12
N PRO A 108 2.81 -25.05 -43.70
CA PRO A 108 2.69 -24.93 -45.15
C PRO A 108 3.33 -23.63 -45.68
N ASN A 109 4.12 -23.80 -46.73
CA ASN A 109 4.68 -22.75 -47.59
C ASN A 109 3.58 -21.85 -48.18
N LEU A 110 3.70 -20.54 -47.98
CA LEU A 110 3.05 -19.52 -48.80
C LEU A 110 3.99 -19.15 -49.94
N THR A 111 3.57 -19.38 -51.17
CA THR A 111 4.22 -18.83 -52.37
C THR A 111 3.22 -17.92 -53.05
N GLY A 112 3.47 -16.61 -52.98
CA GLY A 112 2.73 -15.55 -53.66
C GLY A 112 3.54 -14.26 -53.57
N SER A 113 3.88 -13.72 -54.74
CA SER A 113 4.80 -12.62 -55.05
C SER A 113 4.57 -11.30 -54.30
N PRO A 114 5.58 -10.38 -54.29
CA PRO A 114 5.59 -9.17 -53.47
C PRO A 114 4.76 -8.05 -54.12
N GLU A 115 3.88 -7.44 -53.32
CA GLU A 115 3.20 -6.20 -53.69
C GLU A 115 3.92 -5.02 -53.04
N GLU A 116 4.22 -4.03 -53.88
CA GLU A 116 5.11 -2.90 -53.63
C GLU A 116 4.59 -1.90 -52.59
N LEU A 117 5.56 -1.33 -51.88
CA LEU A 117 5.47 -0.13 -51.05
C LEU A 117 5.03 1.09 -51.88
N PRO A 118 3.99 1.86 -51.49
CA PRO A 118 3.81 3.19 -52.05
C PRO A 118 4.66 4.22 -51.28
N THR A 119 5.68 4.71 -51.98
CA THR A 119 6.44 5.94 -51.74
C THR A 119 5.51 7.17 -51.75
N PRO A 120 5.81 8.26 -51.01
CA PRO A 120 4.91 9.40 -50.91
C PRO A 120 4.95 10.27 -52.17
N ALA A 121 3.79 10.53 -52.76
CA ALA A 121 3.63 11.46 -53.88
C ALA A 121 3.46 12.90 -53.36
N VAL A 122 4.36 13.76 -53.82
CA VAL A 122 4.30 15.21 -53.71
C VAL A 122 3.27 15.75 -54.70
N ALA A 123 2.27 16.52 -54.23
CA ALA A 123 1.75 17.73 -54.89
C ALA A 123 0.47 18.24 -54.20
N ALA A 124 0.53 19.45 -53.64
CA ALA A 124 -0.31 20.60 -54.01
C ALA A 124 -0.44 21.57 -52.82
N LEU A 125 0.22 22.72 -52.95
CA LEU A 125 -0.04 23.92 -52.17
C LEU A 125 -1.52 24.29 -52.27
N SER A 126 -2.25 24.23 -51.16
CA SER A 126 -3.55 24.89 -51.03
C SER A 126 -3.34 26.25 -50.36
N THR A 127 -3.67 27.29 -51.10
CA THR A 127 -3.76 28.69 -50.69
C THR A 127 -4.81 28.90 -49.59
N PRO A 128 -4.63 29.93 -48.73
CA PRO A 128 -5.57 30.24 -47.66
C PRO A 128 -6.83 30.91 -48.24
N THR A 129 -8.01 30.41 -47.86
CA THR A 129 -9.31 31.02 -48.17
C THR A 129 -9.90 31.59 -46.86
N PRO A 130 -10.54 32.78 -46.88
CA PRO A 130 -10.59 33.67 -45.72
C PRO A 130 -11.64 33.30 -44.67
N PHE A 131 -11.37 33.78 -43.45
CA PHE A 131 -12.26 33.76 -42.29
C PHE A 131 -13.67 34.25 -42.59
N PRO A 132 -14.73 33.58 -42.07
CA PRO A 132 -15.96 34.24 -41.72
C PRO A 132 -15.84 34.85 -40.31
N THR A 133 -15.89 36.17 -40.23
CA THR A 133 -16.12 36.93 -39.00
C THR A 133 -17.62 36.91 -38.73
N ASP A 134 -18.05 36.16 -37.70
CA ASP A 134 -19.06 36.55 -36.71
C ASP A 134 -19.60 35.30 -36.00
N GLY A 135 -19.34 35.22 -34.70
CA GLY A 135 -19.75 34.10 -33.86
C GLY A 135 -18.91 34.08 -32.59
N MET A 136 -19.22 34.99 -31.67
CA MET A 136 -18.71 34.95 -30.30
C MET A 136 -18.86 33.51 -29.75
N PRO A 137 -17.82 32.90 -29.17
CA PRO A 137 -17.99 31.66 -28.42
C PRO A 137 -19.01 31.90 -27.31
N PRO A 138 -19.95 30.99 -27.02
CA PRO A 138 -20.76 31.10 -25.82
C PRO A 138 -19.81 31.20 -24.61
N PRO A 139 -20.13 32.04 -23.61
CA PRO A 139 -19.30 32.16 -22.41
C PRO A 139 -19.09 30.78 -21.78
N PRO A 140 -17.93 30.50 -21.16
CA PRO A 140 -17.71 29.25 -20.47
C PRO A 140 -18.82 29.07 -19.43
N THR A 141 -19.55 27.96 -19.56
CA THR A 141 -20.52 27.50 -18.57
C THR A 141 -19.90 27.61 -17.18
N PRO A 142 -20.55 28.23 -16.19
CA PRO A 142 -19.97 28.36 -14.86
C PRO A 142 -19.67 26.97 -14.32
N THR A 143 -18.41 26.74 -13.97
CA THR A 143 -17.95 25.61 -13.15
C THR A 143 -18.91 25.45 -11.97
N PRO A 144 -19.38 24.24 -11.63
CA PRO A 144 -20.26 24.03 -10.50
C PRO A 144 -19.58 24.64 -9.25
N SER A 145 -20.22 25.66 -8.68
CA SER A 145 -19.68 26.40 -7.55
C SER A 145 -19.62 25.46 -6.34
N GLU A 146 -18.41 25.01 -5.99
CA GLU A 146 -18.18 24.23 -4.78
C GLU A 146 -18.72 24.97 -3.55
N SER A 147 -19.40 24.24 -2.67
CA SER A 147 -20.02 24.82 -1.47
C SER A 147 -18.95 25.50 -0.58
N PRO A 148 -19.29 26.62 0.11
CA PRO A 148 -18.35 27.32 1.00
C PRO A 148 -17.73 26.42 2.08
N VAL A 149 -18.47 25.39 2.53
CA VAL A 149 -18.00 24.39 3.50
C VAL A 149 -16.92 23.50 2.89
N LEU A 150 -17.13 22.98 1.68
CA LEU A 150 -16.16 22.15 0.98
C LEU A 150 -14.87 22.93 0.70
N LYS A 151 -14.97 24.19 0.26
CA LYS A 151 -13.81 25.08 0.07
C LYS A 151 -12.99 25.26 1.34
N LYS A 152 -13.63 25.27 2.52
CA LYS A 152 -12.94 25.34 3.82
C LYS A 152 -12.20 24.04 4.12
N VAL A 153 -12.85 22.89 3.93
CA VAL A 153 -12.24 21.56 4.13
C VAL A 153 -11.01 21.36 3.23
N LEU A 154 -11.12 21.74 1.95
CA LEU A 154 -10.06 21.51 0.96
C LEU A 154 -8.77 22.30 1.25
N ARG A 155 -8.81 23.38 2.03
CA ARG A 155 -7.59 24.11 2.43
C ARG A 155 -6.64 23.22 3.23
N ASP A 156 -7.22 22.35 4.06
CA ASP A 156 -6.49 21.42 4.92
C ASP A 156 -6.24 20.08 4.21
N VAL A 157 -6.41 19.99 2.90
CA VAL A 157 -6.15 18.78 2.11
C VAL A 157 -4.96 19.02 1.17
N PRO A 158 -3.96 18.10 1.10
CA PRO A 158 -2.89 18.18 0.11
C PRO A 158 -3.45 18.28 -1.31
N THR A 159 -2.89 19.19 -2.13
CA THR A 159 -3.47 19.54 -3.44
C THR A 159 -3.76 18.32 -4.33
N GLY A 160 -2.86 17.34 -4.36
CA GLY A 160 -3.02 16.12 -5.16
C GLY A 160 -4.19 15.21 -4.72
N LEU A 161 -4.69 15.36 -3.49
CA LEU A 161 -5.79 14.54 -2.97
C LEU A 161 -7.17 15.22 -3.05
N ARG A 162 -7.20 16.53 -3.34
CA ARG A 162 -8.43 17.32 -3.35
C ARG A 162 -9.50 16.80 -4.31
N PRO A 163 -9.19 16.47 -5.59
CA PRO A 163 -10.21 15.99 -6.52
C PRO A 163 -10.92 14.74 -6.00
N TYR A 164 -10.15 13.83 -5.40
CA TYR A 164 -10.67 12.58 -4.84
C TYR A 164 -11.69 12.81 -3.73
N ILE A 165 -11.37 13.74 -2.82
CA ILE A 165 -12.23 14.07 -1.69
C ILE A 165 -13.50 14.79 -2.14
N VAL A 166 -13.42 15.63 -3.17
CA VAL A 166 -14.59 16.29 -3.76
C VAL A 166 -15.59 15.26 -4.30
N ASP A 167 -15.11 14.29 -5.08
CA ASP A 167 -15.99 13.26 -5.66
C ASP A 167 -16.58 12.35 -4.58
N LEU A 168 -15.78 11.91 -3.60
CA LEU A 168 -16.25 11.07 -2.50
C LEU A 168 -17.26 11.80 -1.60
N ALA A 169 -17.10 13.11 -1.40
CA ALA A 169 -18.07 13.93 -0.67
C ALA A 169 -19.41 14.01 -1.43
N LYS A 170 -19.37 14.23 -2.74
CA LYS A 170 -20.57 14.21 -3.59
C LYS A 170 -21.25 12.83 -3.61
N LEU A 171 -20.46 11.76 -3.52
CA LEU A 171 -20.97 10.39 -3.51
C LEU A 171 -21.61 10.01 -2.16
N GLY A 172 -21.40 10.82 -1.10
CA GLY A 172 -22.00 10.62 0.21
C GLY A 172 -21.23 9.63 1.10
N VAL A 173 -19.93 9.41 0.84
CA VAL A 173 -19.10 8.45 1.61
C VAL A 173 -18.86 8.91 3.06
N PHE A 174 -18.86 10.22 3.31
CA PHE A 174 -18.54 10.79 4.63
C PHE A 174 -19.74 11.01 5.54
N GLN A 175 -20.88 10.36 5.27
CA GLN A 175 -22.09 10.48 6.08
C GLN A 175 -21.78 10.34 7.57
N GLN A 176 -22.04 11.41 8.32
CA GLN A 176 -21.97 11.40 9.77
C GLN A 176 -23.31 10.96 10.35
N GLU A 177 -23.31 10.18 11.43
CA GLU A 177 -24.51 10.01 12.25
C GLU A 177 -25.02 11.41 12.65
N GLN A 178 -26.33 11.60 12.46
CA GLN A 178 -27.05 12.86 12.56
C GLN A 178 -26.50 13.78 13.65
N THR A 179 -25.62 14.72 13.28
CA THR A 179 -25.53 15.95 14.05
C THR A 179 -26.82 16.71 13.73
N ASN A 180 -27.55 17.14 14.76
CA ASN A 180 -28.80 17.91 14.66
C ASN A 180 -28.64 19.28 13.96
N ASN A 181 -27.65 19.45 13.09
CA ASN A 181 -27.41 20.63 12.28
C ASN A 181 -28.34 20.59 11.06
N GLN A 182 -29.62 20.83 11.33
CA GLN A 182 -30.67 20.98 10.33
C GLN A 182 -30.44 22.21 9.41
N ASP A 183 -29.45 23.03 9.73
CA ASP A 183 -29.12 24.28 9.04
C ASP A 183 -28.14 24.13 7.85
N ASN A 184 -27.50 22.96 7.66
CA ASN A 184 -26.59 22.77 6.53
C ASN A 184 -26.49 21.30 6.06
N PRO A 185 -27.33 20.87 5.10
CA PRO A 185 -27.30 19.50 4.56
C PRO A 185 -25.99 19.17 3.83
N ASP A 186 -25.22 20.16 3.36
CA ASP A 186 -23.92 19.90 2.72
C ASP A 186 -22.86 19.49 3.75
N ALA A 187 -23.01 19.85 5.03
CA ALA A 187 -22.00 19.56 6.05
C ALA A 187 -21.92 18.07 6.39
N THR A 188 -23.03 17.34 6.31
CA THR A 188 -23.11 15.92 6.71
C THR A 188 -22.31 14.98 5.83
N ASN A 189 -22.01 15.40 4.59
CA ASN A 189 -21.27 14.62 3.60
C ASN A 189 -19.85 15.16 3.35
N THR A 190 -19.34 16.04 4.22
CA THR A 190 -17.99 16.60 4.07
C THR A 190 -16.97 15.91 4.96
N LEU A 191 -15.73 15.83 4.47
CA LEU A 191 -14.62 15.27 5.24
C LEU A 191 -14.23 16.20 6.40
N VAL A 192 -14.64 15.85 7.62
CA VAL A 192 -14.28 16.60 8.83
C VAL A 192 -12.82 16.33 9.23
N LYS A 193 -12.08 17.40 9.56
CA LYS A 193 -10.68 17.36 10.06
C LYS A 193 -9.75 16.48 9.21
N PRO A 194 -9.52 16.81 7.93
CA PRO A 194 -8.79 15.95 6.97
C PRO A 194 -7.37 15.57 7.39
N GLN A 195 -6.70 16.40 8.20
CA GLN A 195 -5.34 16.14 8.68
C GLN A 195 -5.26 15.27 9.95
N ASN A 196 -6.39 15.02 10.62
CA ASN A 196 -6.40 14.14 11.77
C ASN A 196 -6.16 12.70 11.35
N LEU A 197 -5.61 11.90 12.25
CA LEU A 197 -5.46 10.46 12.07
C LEU A 197 -6.85 9.79 11.99
N VAL A 198 -6.97 8.78 11.13
CA VAL A 198 -8.19 7.98 11.00
C VAL A 198 -8.13 6.78 11.95
N SER A 199 -9.22 6.50 12.66
CA SER A 199 -9.34 5.26 13.43
C SER A 199 -9.75 4.09 12.54
N ARG A 200 -9.43 2.87 12.97
CA ARG A 200 -9.79 1.63 12.26
C ARG A 200 -11.29 1.53 11.98
N ARG A 201 -12.16 1.86 12.96
CA ARG A 201 -13.62 1.85 12.74
C ARG A 201 -14.09 2.87 11.70
N VAL A 202 -13.49 4.05 11.67
CA VAL A 202 -13.91 5.10 10.73
C VAL A 202 -13.57 4.65 9.31
N TYR A 203 -12.38 4.08 9.13
CA TYR A 203 -11.99 3.55 7.85
C TYR A 203 -12.85 2.35 7.42
N ALA A 204 -13.18 1.43 8.33
CA ALA A 204 -14.09 0.32 8.04
C ALA A 204 -15.46 0.80 7.51
N ARG A 205 -16.06 1.82 8.14
CA ARG A 205 -17.28 2.47 7.64
C ARG A 205 -17.11 3.01 6.22
N TRP A 206 -16.06 3.81 6.00
CA TRP A 206 -15.83 4.43 4.70
C TRP A 206 -15.52 3.40 3.61
N LEU A 207 -14.78 2.34 3.93
CA LEU A 207 -14.45 1.28 2.99
C LEU A 207 -15.72 0.59 2.49
N VAL A 208 -16.61 0.20 3.39
CA VAL A 208 -17.89 -0.44 3.04
C VAL A 208 -18.82 0.54 2.33
N SER A 209 -18.97 1.76 2.85
CA SER A 209 -19.81 2.79 2.24
C SER A 209 -19.35 3.11 0.83
N ALA A 210 -18.07 3.45 0.62
CA ALA A 210 -17.54 3.78 -0.71
C ALA A 210 -17.70 2.61 -1.68
N ASN A 211 -17.36 1.38 -1.26
CA ASN A 211 -17.54 0.20 -2.10
C ASN A 211 -19.01 0.01 -2.53
N ASN A 212 -19.93 0.03 -1.57
CA ASN A 212 -21.34 -0.26 -1.84
C ASN A 212 -22.01 0.86 -2.64
N GLU A 213 -21.64 2.12 -2.40
CA GLU A 213 -22.12 3.28 -3.17
C GLU A 213 -21.59 3.28 -4.60
N MET A 214 -20.31 2.95 -4.80
CA MET A 214 -19.72 2.88 -6.15
C MET A 214 -20.29 1.71 -6.95
N PHE A 215 -20.57 0.58 -6.29
CA PHE A 215 -21.18 -0.59 -6.92
C PHE A 215 -22.68 -0.70 -6.66
N ALA A 216 -23.42 0.40 -6.50
CA ALA A 216 -24.86 0.38 -6.21
C ALA A 216 -25.67 -0.52 -7.17
N ASN A 217 -25.29 -0.54 -8.45
CA ASN A 217 -25.93 -1.33 -9.51
C ASN A 217 -25.33 -2.75 -9.68
N ASN A 218 -24.39 -3.16 -8.81
CA ASN A 218 -23.78 -4.48 -8.83
C ASN A 218 -23.74 -5.10 -7.41
N PRO A 219 -24.85 -5.71 -6.95
CA PRO A 219 -24.94 -6.29 -5.61
C PRO A 219 -23.96 -7.43 -5.31
N ALA A 220 -23.37 -8.05 -6.34
CA ALA A 220 -22.34 -9.07 -6.18
C ALA A 220 -21.00 -8.49 -5.69
N LYS A 221 -20.78 -7.19 -5.90
CA LYS A 221 -19.57 -6.48 -5.44
C LYS A 221 -19.76 -5.79 -4.09
N HIS A 222 -20.94 -5.88 -3.48
CA HIS A 222 -21.21 -5.30 -2.15
C HIS A 222 -20.52 -6.09 -1.04
N VAL A 223 -19.97 -5.36 -0.07
CA VAL A 223 -19.62 -5.94 1.22
C VAL A 223 -20.92 -6.07 2.02
N ARG A 224 -21.21 -7.30 2.47
CA ARG A 224 -22.42 -7.60 3.24
C ARG A 224 -22.22 -7.19 4.69
N LEU A 225 -23.22 -6.52 5.25
CA LEU A 225 -23.28 -6.23 6.67
C LEU A 225 -23.72 -7.47 7.44
N ALA A 226 -23.15 -7.67 8.62
CA ALA A 226 -23.54 -8.72 9.52
C ALA A 226 -24.94 -8.49 10.12
N ARG A 227 -25.62 -9.57 10.48
CA ARG A 227 -26.93 -9.50 11.14
C ARG A 227 -26.74 -9.17 12.62
N ALA A 228 -27.64 -8.37 13.17
CA ALA A 228 -27.57 -7.91 14.57
C ALA A 228 -27.55 -9.03 15.61
N ASN A 229 -28.00 -10.25 15.26
CA ASN A 229 -28.03 -11.40 16.16
C ASN A 229 -26.82 -12.34 16.05
N GLU A 230 -25.88 -12.11 15.12
CA GLU A 230 -24.70 -12.96 14.91
C GLU A 230 -23.71 -12.90 16.08
N LYS A 231 -22.97 -14.00 16.30
CA LYS A 231 -21.98 -14.06 17.39
C LYS A 231 -20.80 -13.13 17.05
N PRO A 232 -20.41 -12.20 17.96
CA PRO A 232 -19.23 -11.36 17.73
C PRO A 232 -17.97 -12.19 17.48
N ILE A 233 -17.24 -11.84 16.44
CA ILE A 233 -15.91 -12.43 16.12
C ILE A 233 -14.84 -11.82 17.02
N PHE A 234 -14.92 -10.52 17.27
CA PHE A 234 -13.96 -9.78 18.09
C PHE A 234 -14.49 -9.56 19.50
N GLU A 235 -13.62 -9.69 20.50
CA GLU A 235 -13.96 -9.52 21.91
C GLU A 235 -14.31 -8.06 22.27
N ASP A 236 -13.75 -7.11 21.54
CA ASP A 236 -13.86 -5.66 21.77
C ASP A 236 -14.87 -4.97 20.85
N VAL A 237 -15.67 -5.73 20.11
CA VAL A 237 -16.76 -5.22 19.26
C VAL A 237 -18.05 -5.97 19.60
N PRO A 238 -18.75 -5.60 20.69
CA PRO A 238 -20.01 -6.23 21.06
C PRO A 238 -21.13 -5.87 20.08
N LYS A 239 -22.24 -6.62 20.09
CA LYS A 239 -23.44 -6.37 19.26
C LYS A 239 -24.03 -4.97 19.40
N THR A 240 -23.77 -4.30 20.53
CA THR A 240 -24.23 -2.94 20.84
C THR A 240 -23.34 -1.85 20.25
N ASP A 241 -22.19 -2.22 19.68
CA ASP A 241 -21.32 -1.28 18.99
C ASP A 241 -22.03 -0.74 17.73
N PRO A 242 -22.04 0.58 17.49
CA PRO A 242 -22.71 1.15 16.32
C PRO A 242 -22.14 0.64 14.99
N ASP A 243 -20.85 0.28 14.96
CA ASP A 243 -20.20 -0.27 13.77
C ASP A 243 -20.12 -1.80 13.80
N PHE A 244 -20.82 -2.48 14.73
CA PHE A 244 -20.82 -3.95 14.85
C PHE A 244 -21.07 -4.62 13.50
N SER A 245 -22.17 -4.25 12.83
CA SER A 245 -22.58 -4.88 11.56
C SER A 245 -21.55 -4.72 10.44
N ILE A 246 -20.84 -3.58 10.43
CA ILE A 246 -19.84 -3.24 9.42
C ILE A 246 -18.54 -4.01 9.68
N ILE A 247 -18.04 -3.95 10.91
CA ILE A 247 -16.78 -4.59 11.30
C ILE A 247 -16.91 -6.11 11.23
N GLN A 248 -18.01 -6.65 11.76
CA GLN A 248 -18.32 -8.08 11.70
C GLN A 248 -18.44 -8.54 10.24
N GLY A 249 -19.17 -7.82 9.38
CA GLY A 249 -19.33 -8.18 7.97
C GLY A 249 -18.02 -8.19 7.19
N LEU A 250 -17.12 -7.22 7.46
CA LEU A 250 -15.77 -7.21 6.90
C LEU A 250 -14.96 -8.45 7.33
N ALA A 251 -15.05 -8.86 8.60
CA ALA A 251 -14.34 -10.05 9.09
C ALA A 251 -14.92 -11.35 8.50
N GLU A 252 -16.24 -11.46 8.41
CA GLU A 252 -16.92 -12.62 7.80
C GLU A 252 -16.64 -12.76 6.31
N SER A 253 -16.41 -11.64 5.62
CA SER A 253 -15.96 -11.63 4.22
C SER A 253 -14.46 -11.91 4.05
N GLY A 254 -13.70 -12.05 5.15
CA GLY A 254 -12.25 -12.28 5.12
C GLY A 254 -11.44 -11.07 4.64
N LEU A 255 -12.02 -9.87 4.61
CA LEU A 255 -11.35 -8.65 4.13
C LEU A 255 -10.48 -7.99 5.20
N ILE A 256 -10.71 -8.30 6.47
CA ILE A 256 -9.88 -7.84 7.59
C ILE A 256 -9.38 -9.05 8.41
N PRO A 257 -8.19 -8.97 9.02
CA PRO A 257 -7.65 -10.03 9.86
C PRO A 257 -8.62 -10.38 11.01
N SER A 258 -8.86 -11.67 11.18
CA SER A 258 -9.72 -12.21 12.23
C SER A 258 -9.42 -13.70 12.46
N PRO A 259 -9.99 -14.32 13.51
CA PRO A 259 -9.89 -15.76 13.70
C PRO A 259 -10.51 -16.54 12.53
N LEU A 260 -11.46 -15.97 11.79
CA LEU A 260 -12.08 -16.60 10.61
C LEU A 260 -11.16 -16.61 9.39
N SER A 261 -10.27 -15.62 9.26
CA SER A 261 -9.29 -15.57 8.17
C SER A 261 -8.04 -16.42 8.43
N GLY A 262 -8.03 -17.19 9.52
CA GLY A 262 -6.92 -18.05 9.93
C GLY A 262 -5.92 -17.38 10.87
N ASP A 263 -6.12 -16.10 11.24
CA ASP A 263 -5.29 -15.43 12.24
C ASP A 263 -5.90 -15.59 13.63
N ILE A 264 -5.65 -16.75 14.22
CA ILE A 264 -6.21 -17.14 15.53
C ILE A 264 -5.78 -16.22 16.69
N ASN A 265 -4.74 -15.40 16.49
CA ASN A 265 -4.23 -14.50 17.50
C ASN A 265 -4.92 -13.13 17.47
N VAL A 266 -5.60 -12.79 16.37
CA VAL A 266 -6.33 -11.53 16.22
C VAL A 266 -7.74 -11.69 16.79
N VAL A 267 -7.85 -11.67 18.13
CA VAL A 267 -9.13 -11.75 18.85
C VAL A 267 -9.78 -10.38 19.10
N LYS A 268 -9.08 -9.29 18.80
CA LYS A 268 -9.53 -7.90 18.98
C LYS A 268 -9.40 -7.11 17.69
N PHE A 269 -10.42 -6.35 17.35
CA PHE A 269 -10.40 -5.46 16.19
C PHE A 269 -9.66 -4.15 16.48
N ARG A 270 -9.70 -3.68 17.73
CA ARG A 270 -9.18 -2.39 18.21
C ARG A 270 -9.76 -1.21 17.44
N PRO A 271 -11.07 -0.94 17.59
CA PRO A 271 -11.76 0.01 16.72
C PRO A 271 -11.24 1.45 16.81
N ASP A 272 -10.73 1.84 17.97
CA ASP A 272 -10.31 3.21 18.26
C ASP A 272 -8.81 3.45 18.04
N ASP A 273 -8.04 2.39 17.77
CA ASP A 273 -6.65 2.51 17.34
C ASP A 273 -6.57 3.20 15.97
N PHE A 274 -5.49 3.93 15.75
CA PHE A 274 -5.24 4.58 14.47
C PHE A 274 -4.85 3.56 13.41
N LEU A 275 -5.40 3.73 12.20
CA LEU A 275 -5.10 2.87 11.07
C LEU A 275 -3.67 3.11 10.57
N THR A 276 -2.92 2.02 10.37
CA THR A 276 -1.57 2.04 9.81
C THR A 276 -1.60 1.95 8.28
N ARG A 277 -0.48 2.25 7.62
CA ARG A 277 -0.36 2.12 6.16
C ARG A 277 -0.50 0.69 5.68
N GLU A 278 0.05 -0.27 6.42
CA GLU A 278 -0.07 -1.68 6.04
C GLU A 278 -1.50 -2.18 6.17
N ASP A 279 -2.22 -1.84 7.24
CA ASP A 279 -3.64 -2.21 7.40
C ASP A 279 -4.51 -1.57 6.31
N LEU A 280 -4.25 -0.29 5.98
CA LEU A 280 -4.94 0.42 4.91
C LEU A 280 -4.86 -0.36 3.58
N ILE A 281 -3.66 -0.81 3.21
CA ILE A 281 -3.42 -1.55 1.97
C ILE A 281 -3.98 -2.96 2.06
N LEU A 282 -3.76 -3.66 3.18
CA LEU A 282 -4.25 -5.01 3.41
C LEU A 282 -5.78 -5.11 3.28
N TRP A 283 -6.52 -4.13 3.78
CA TRP A 283 -7.99 -4.13 3.74
C TRP A 283 -8.54 -3.66 2.39
N LYS A 284 -7.86 -2.70 1.74
CA LYS A 284 -8.32 -2.10 0.49
C LYS A 284 -8.09 -2.98 -0.72
N VAL A 285 -6.88 -3.50 -0.89
CA VAL A 285 -6.44 -4.15 -2.13
C VAL A 285 -7.28 -5.39 -2.50
N PRO A 286 -7.73 -6.25 -1.58
CA PRO A 286 -8.63 -7.34 -1.93
C PRO A 286 -9.93 -6.88 -2.62
N LEU A 287 -10.44 -5.70 -2.27
CA LEU A 287 -11.61 -5.09 -2.92
C LEU A 287 -11.30 -4.46 -4.28
N ASP A 288 -10.03 -4.24 -4.62
CA ASP A 288 -9.66 -3.83 -5.98
C ASP A 288 -9.71 -5.03 -6.92
N PHE A 289 -9.12 -6.14 -6.51
CA PHE A 289 -8.92 -7.26 -7.41
C PHE A 289 -10.03 -8.31 -7.39
N ARG A 290 -10.70 -8.52 -6.24
CA ARG A 290 -11.75 -9.54 -6.04
C ARG A 290 -11.37 -10.95 -6.57
N LYS A 291 -10.08 -11.26 -6.56
CA LYS A 291 -9.48 -12.52 -6.97
C LYS A 291 -8.32 -12.83 -6.02
N PRO A 292 -7.85 -14.09 -5.95
CA PRO A 292 -6.68 -14.43 -5.17
C PRO A 292 -5.50 -13.50 -5.50
N LEU A 293 -4.89 -12.93 -4.45
CA LEU A 293 -3.70 -12.10 -4.60
C LEU A 293 -2.47 -12.97 -4.85
N PRO A 294 -1.45 -12.46 -5.58
CA PRO A 294 -0.24 -13.20 -5.86
C PRO A 294 0.51 -13.59 -4.58
N GLU A 295 1.18 -14.74 -4.63
CA GLU A 295 2.13 -15.16 -3.60
C GLU A 295 3.28 -14.17 -3.50
N ALA A 296 3.47 -13.60 -2.30
CA ALA A 296 4.43 -12.54 -2.06
C ALA A 296 5.55 -12.98 -1.11
N THR A 297 6.75 -12.49 -1.40
CA THR A 297 7.91 -12.57 -0.50
C THR A 297 8.51 -11.17 -0.36
N ILE A 298 9.37 -10.99 0.64
CA ILE A 298 10.10 -9.72 0.84
C ILE A 298 10.88 -9.34 -0.42
N GLU A 299 11.48 -10.31 -1.11
CA GLU A 299 12.27 -10.09 -2.33
C GLU A 299 11.39 -9.59 -3.48
N LYS A 300 10.21 -10.19 -3.69
CA LYS A 300 9.28 -9.76 -4.75
C LYS A 300 8.77 -8.34 -4.50
N VAL A 301 8.38 -8.02 -3.26
CA VAL A 301 7.94 -6.67 -2.90
C VAL A 301 9.09 -5.67 -3.06
N LYS A 302 10.30 -6.02 -2.63
CA LYS A 302 11.49 -5.17 -2.79
C LYS A 302 11.82 -4.93 -4.26
N ALA A 303 11.71 -5.94 -5.12
CA ALA A 303 11.93 -5.80 -6.55
C ALA A 303 10.88 -4.88 -7.22
N ALA A 304 9.62 -4.99 -6.81
CA ALA A 304 8.53 -4.21 -7.40
C ALA A 304 8.50 -2.73 -6.94
N TRP A 305 8.87 -2.47 -5.68
CA TRP A 305 8.73 -1.15 -5.06
C TRP A 305 10.04 -0.42 -4.73
N ASP A 306 11.16 -1.15 -4.63
CA ASP A 306 12.44 -0.62 -4.11
C ASP A 306 12.32 0.02 -2.71
N PHE A 307 11.42 -0.53 -1.87
CA PHE A 307 11.31 -0.10 -0.49
C PHE A 307 12.52 -0.55 0.33
N GLN A 308 13.07 0.37 1.13
CA GLN A 308 14.20 0.10 2.00
C GLN A 308 13.77 -0.63 3.29
N ASP A 309 12.48 -0.59 3.62
CA ASP A 309 11.88 -1.11 4.84
C ASP A 309 10.89 -2.26 4.59
N THR A 310 11.01 -2.97 3.46
CA THR A 310 10.14 -4.13 3.13
C THR A 310 10.11 -5.20 4.22
N SER A 311 11.22 -5.41 4.92
CA SER A 311 11.31 -6.41 6.00
C SER A 311 10.49 -6.05 7.24
N LYS A 312 9.96 -4.83 7.33
CA LYS A 312 9.07 -4.39 8.41
C LYS A 312 7.59 -4.57 8.09
N ILE A 313 7.25 -4.92 6.84
CA ILE A 313 5.85 -5.10 6.43
C ILE A 313 5.35 -6.42 7.01
N ASP A 314 4.17 -6.40 7.60
CA ASP A 314 3.53 -7.62 8.08
C ASP A 314 3.41 -8.69 6.96
N PRO A 315 3.76 -9.96 7.21
CA PRO A 315 3.66 -11.02 6.20
C PRO A 315 2.29 -11.15 5.53
N ALA A 316 1.19 -10.89 6.26
CA ALA A 316 -0.15 -10.91 5.70
C ALA A 316 -0.38 -9.77 4.69
N ALA A 317 0.26 -8.62 4.89
CA ALA A 317 0.17 -7.44 4.03
C ALA A 317 1.05 -7.52 2.77
N LEU A 318 2.10 -8.36 2.75
CA LEU A 318 3.02 -8.46 1.60
C LEU A 318 2.30 -8.72 0.27
N ARG A 319 1.29 -9.61 0.26
CA ARG A 319 0.52 -9.94 -0.95
C ARG A 319 -0.28 -8.75 -1.48
N ALA A 320 -0.84 -7.94 -0.59
CA ALA A 320 -1.59 -6.74 -0.94
C ALA A 320 -0.65 -5.65 -1.48
N VAL A 321 0.50 -5.46 -0.82
CA VAL A 321 1.53 -4.50 -1.26
C VAL A 321 2.10 -4.90 -2.63
N LEU A 322 2.38 -6.19 -2.85
CA LEU A 322 2.87 -6.69 -4.15
C LEU A 322 1.85 -6.45 -5.26
N ALA A 323 0.59 -6.85 -5.03
CA ALA A 323 -0.48 -6.69 -6.01
C ALA A 323 -0.72 -5.22 -6.39
N ASP A 324 -0.65 -4.30 -5.42
CA ASP A 324 -0.78 -2.86 -5.68
C ASP A 324 0.34 -2.32 -6.58
N ALA A 325 1.52 -2.94 -6.59
CA ALA A 325 2.64 -2.52 -7.42
C ALA A 325 2.33 -2.68 -8.92
N GLU A 326 1.63 -3.76 -9.26
CA GLU A 326 1.25 -4.17 -10.62
C GLU A 326 -0.01 -3.44 -11.12
N ASN A 327 -0.76 -2.79 -10.22
CA ASN A 327 -1.96 -2.04 -10.59
C ASN A 327 -1.61 -0.65 -11.15
N GLU A 328 -2.11 -0.34 -12.35
CA GLU A 328 -2.03 1.01 -12.92
C GLU A 328 -2.76 2.04 -12.03
N PHE A 329 -3.82 1.60 -11.35
CA PHE A 329 -4.57 2.37 -10.36
C PHE A 329 -4.05 2.12 -8.93
N SER A 330 -2.74 1.99 -8.77
CA SER A 330 -2.07 1.78 -7.48
C SER A 330 -2.52 2.77 -6.40
N ASN A 331 -2.93 2.21 -5.27
CA ASN A 331 -3.33 2.92 -4.07
C ASN A 331 -2.14 3.61 -3.41
N ILE A 332 -1.00 2.94 -3.31
CA ILE A 332 0.22 3.49 -2.68
C ILE A 332 0.69 4.72 -3.48
N ARG A 333 0.74 4.64 -4.82
CA ARG A 333 1.14 5.78 -5.67
C ARG A 333 0.14 6.92 -5.59
N ARG A 334 -1.17 6.63 -5.59
CA ARG A 334 -2.24 7.65 -5.48
C ARG A 334 -2.13 8.46 -4.20
N VAL A 335 -1.91 7.78 -3.07
CA VAL A 335 -2.05 8.40 -1.74
C VAL A 335 -0.73 8.89 -1.18
N PHE A 336 0.35 8.12 -1.33
CA PHE A 336 1.64 8.44 -0.73
C PHE A 336 2.65 9.02 -1.74
N GLY A 337 2.31 8.99 -3.03
CA GLY A 337 3.20 9.43 -4.10
C GLY A 337 4.45 8.56 -4.21
N TYR A 338 5.50 9.13 -4.79
CA TYR A 338 6.81 8.47 -4.85
C TYR A 338 7.42 8.36 -3.45
N THR A 339 7.71 7.12 -3.02
CA THR A 339 8.42 6.86 -1.77
C THR A 339 9.32 5.64 -1.91
N ARG A 340 10.47 5.66 -1.22
CA ARG A 340 11.35 4.49 -1.03
C ARG A 340 11.27 3.91 0.38
N LEU A 341 10.40 4.49 1.22
CA LEU A 341 10.08 4.01 2.56
C LEU A 341 8.57 3.88 2.66
N PHE A 342 8.09 2.65 2.77
CA PHE A 342 6.66 2.41 2.92
C PHE A 342 6.17 2.92 4.27
N ARG A 343 6.96 2.70 5.33
CA ARG A 343 6.64 2.92 6.74
C ARG A 343 5.33 2.21 7.12
N PRO A 344 5.34 0.87 7.19
CA PRO A 344 4.12 0.07 7.41
C PRO A 344 3.36 0.50 8.68
N ASP A 345 4.10 0.84 9.73
CA ASP A 345 3.62 1.29 11.05
C ASP A 345 3.10 2.72 11.08
N LYS A 346 3.33 3.52 10.04
CA LYS A 346 2.91 4.91 10.03
C LYS A 346 1.38 5.00 9.99
N THR A 347 0.82 5.78 10.89
CA THR A 347 -0.62 6.07 10.91
C THR A 347 -1.05 6.97 9.75
N VAL A 348 -2.28 6.77 9.29
CA VAL A 348 -2.83 7.41 8.09
C VAL A 348 -3.75 8.57 8.47
N SER A 349 -3.66 9.69 7.74
CA SER A 349 -4.60 10.81 7.89
C SER A 349 -5.96 10.51 7.26
N ARG A 350 -7.00 11.22 7.69
CA ARG A 350 -8.35 11.08 7.13
C ARG A 350 -8.40 11.43 5.63
N ALA A 351 -7.61 12.39 5.17
CA ALA A 351 -7.50 12.72 3.75
C ALA A 351 -6.86 11.60 2.93
N GLU A 352 -5.77 11.00 3.42
CA GLU A 352 -5.11 9.86 2.77
C GLU A 352 -6.05 8.64 2.71
N ALA A 353 -6.70 8.31 3.83
CA ALA A 353 -7.62 7.19 3.93
C ALA A 353 -8.91 7.39 3.12
N ALA A 354 -9.34 8.63 2.91
CA ALA A 354 -10.42 8.93 1.98
C ALA A 354 -9.96 8.75 0.53
N ALA A 355 -8.83 9.36 0.15
CA ALA A 355 -8.33 9.37 -1.22
C ALA A 355 -8.10 7.96 -1.80
N ILE A 356 -7.70 6.99 -0.97
CA ILE A 356 -7.52 5.60 -1.41
C ILE A 356 -8.82 4.99 -1.96
N LEU A 357 -9.98 5.41 -1.43
CA LEU A 357 -11.31 4.87 -1.76
C LEU A 357 -11.88 5.45 -3.05
N TRP A 358 -11.20 6.41 -3.69
CA TRP A 358 -11.69 7.06 -4.89
C TRP A 358 -11.80 6.12 -6.10
N TYR A 359 -11.08 5.00 -6.07
CA TYR A 359 -11.12 4.00 -7.12
C TYR A 359 -11.17 2.59 -6.52
N PHE A 360 -11.99 1.72 -7.10
CA PHE A 360 -11.99 0.29 -6.83
C PHE A 360 -11.82 -0.48 -8.14
N GLY A 361 -10.81 -1.34 -8.23
CA GLY A 361 -10.60 -2.17 -9.41
C GLY A 361 -9.16 -2.26 -9.91
N ASP A 362 -9.02 -2.99 -11.00
CA ASP A 362 -7.85 -2.95 -11.88
C ASP A 362 -8.23 -2.32 -13.24
N GLN A 363 -7.29 -2.29 -14.18
CA GLN A 363 -7.47 -1.69 -15.50
C GLN A 363 -8.55 -2.35 -16.37
N ASN A 364 -8.95 -3.59 -16.05
CA ASN A 364 -9.96 -4.33 -16.83
C ASN A 364 -11.34 -4.22 -16.18
N ASP A 365 -11.40 -4.17 -14.85
CA ASP A 365 -12.63 -4.12 -14.09
C ASP A 365 -12.49 -3.17 -12.90
N GLY A 366 -12.87 -1.92 -13.11
CA GLY A 366 -12.81 -0.90 -12.08
C GLY A 366 -13.75 0.27 -12.28
N ILE A 367 -13.92 1.02 -11.20
CA ILE A 367 -14.82 2.18 -11.14
C ILE A 367 -14.20 3.25 -10.24
N SER A 368 -14.28 4.51 -10.69
CA SER A 368 -13.93 5.67 -9.89
C SER A 368 -15.17 6.29 -9.24
N ALA A 369 -15.00 7.08 -8.18
CA ALA A 369 -16.10 7.82 -7.58
C ALA A 369 -16.76 8.77 -8.60
N GLN A 370 -15.98 9.33 -9.53
CA GLN A 370 -16.48 10.14 -10.63
C GLN A 370 -17.39 9.34 -11.57
N MET A 371 -16.99 8.12 -11.96
CA MET A 371 -17.82 7.24 -12.80
C MET A 371 -19.12 6.86 -12.09
N ALA A 372 -19.05 6.55 -10.79
CA ALA A 372 -20.24 6.24 -9.99
C ALA A 372 -21.21 7.43 -9.91
N LEU A 373 -20.69 8.65 -9.76
CA LEU A 373 -21.50 9.87 -9.79
C LEU A 373 -22.20 10.10 -11.14
N GLN A 374 -21.50 9.85 -12.24
CA GLN A 374 -22.08 9.95 -13.59
C GLN A 374 -23.23 8.95 -13.75
N ALA A 375 -23.02 7.69 -13.37
CA ALA A 375 -24.05 6.66 -13.43
C ALA A 375 -25.30 7.00 -12.58
N LYS A 376 -25.13 7.65 -11.42
CA LYS A 376 -26.24 8.11 -10.58
C LYS A 376 -27.02 9.29 -11.19
N GLY A 377 -26.37 10.14 -11.99
CA GLY A 377 -27.03 11.27 -12.64
C GLY A 377 -27.86 10.90 -13.86
N GLU A 378 -27.63 9.70 -14.42
CA GLU A 378 -28.36 9.14 -15.56
C GLU A 378 -29.53 8.22 -15.16
N SER A 379 -29.63 7.88 -13.87
CA SER A 379 -30.71 7.06 -13.29
C SER A 379 -31.82 7.94 -12.73
#